data_AF-A0A800C786-F1
#
_entry.id   AF-A0A800C786-F1
#
_cell.length_a   1.000
_cell.length_b   1.000
_cell.length_c   1.000
_cell.angle_alpha   90.00
_cell.angle_beta   90.00
_cell.angle_gamma   90.00
#
_symmetry.space_group_name_H-M   'P 1'
#
loop_
_entity.id
_entity.type
_entity.pdbx_description
1 polymer ?
#
loop_
_entity_poly.entity_id
_entity_poly.type
_entity_poly.pdbx_seq_one_letter_code
_entity_poly.pdbx_strand_id
1 'polypeptide(L)'
;GKALGNPERSPEELLKEYVAAAFEEASAPMLAFFNAMFHGLEAYSVFSRPNGPRVNVPQPFRRPSDFYCHFFPPGLVDDMSRALKRASALARSEKVKANIKLVSLEFEYVKNLAAIFHSYRAYRAAPSWGALELVERQVLARKALLKRLFPGGRQLRIPGLTSPFSGAPLAWVAPGGRNAALLGPPLNWDFETLRKHKILPGTGTRKATAMRTRHIKLDGRLDEASWAKAPVQQLAEIGLGALKNSTQFRVLYDDTNIYFGVVCQVDKFDEIDEIKPVGHDGAAWTQENVEIMIDPFGSRQRHYQFIVNPVPGSLYDARYAFITDPLHPLYGKRDSSWNGEW
;
A
#
# COMPACT_ATOMS: atom_id res chain seq x y z
N GLY A 1 21.43 14.15 -20.91
CA GLY A 1 22.22 12.90 -20.88
C GLY A 1 23.15 12.87 -22.08
N LYS A 2 24.22 12.06 -22.07
CA LYS A 2 25.20 12.01 -23.18
C LYS A 2 24.59 11.73 -24.56
N ALA A 3 23.45 11.02 -24.62
CA ALA A 3 22.66 10.85 -25.85
C ALA A 3 22.12 12.16 -26.45
N LEU A 4 21.90 13.20 -25.65
CA LEU A 4 21.56 14.54 -26.16
C LEU A 4 22.78 15.28 -26.75
N GLY A 5 24.00 14.89 -26.35
CA GLY A 5 25.24 15.49 -26.84
C GLY A 5 25.83 14.76 -28.06
N ASN A 6 25.46 13.50 -28.28
CA ASN A 6 25.79 12.75 -29.49
C ASN A 6 24.70 11.69 -29.76
N PRO A 7 23.68 12.01 -30.55
CA PRO A 7 22.52 11.14 -30.79
C PRO A 7 22.82 9.90 -31.63
N GLU A 8 23.96 9.88 -32.34
CA GLU A 8 24.37 8.74 -33.20
C GLU A 8 24.91 7.55 -32.41
N ARG A 9 25.21 7.73 -31.11
CA ARG A 9 25.78 6.67 -30.28
C ARG A 9 24.71 5.79 -29.67
N SER A 10 24.93 4.48 -29.74
CA SER A 10 24.01 3.50 -29.17
C SER A 10 24.00 3.55 -27.64
N PRO A 11 22.86 3.25 -26.99
CA PRO A 11 22.79 3.13 -25.53
C PRO A 11 23.82 2.15 -24.95
N GLU A 12 24.13 1.08 -25.68
CA GLU A 12 25.11 0.05 -25.31
C GLU A 12 26.54 0.61 -25.26
N GLU A 13 26.92 1.44 -26.23
CA GLU A 13 28.23 2.11 -26.25
C GLU A 13 28.36 3.12 -25.12
N LEU A 14 27.31 3.90 -24.88
CA LEU A 14 27.27 4.87 -23.78
C LEU A 14 27.36 4.19 -22.43
N LEU A 15 26.69 3.04 -22.26
CA LEU A 15 26.79 2.24 -21.05
C LEU A 15 28.19 1.68 -20.84
N LYS A 16 28.81 1.11 -21.88
CA LYS A 16 30.18 0.61 -21.81
C LYS A 16 31.17 1.70 -21.40
N GLU A 17 31.07 2.88 -21.99
CA GLU A 17 31.93 4.02 -21.64
C GLU A 17 31.70 4.48 -20.20
N TYR A 18 30.43 4.63 -19.78
CA TYR A 18 30.10 5.00 -18.41
C TYR A 18 30.68 3.99 -17.42
N VAL A 19 30.48 2.69 -17.67
CA VAL A 19 30.94 1.63 -16.77
C VAL A 19 32.48 1.60 -16.71
N ALA A 20 33.15 1.71 -17.85
CA ALA A 20 34.61 1.79 -17.92
C ALA A 20 35.16 2.95 -17.08
N ALA A 21 34.57 4.14 -17.24
CA ALA A 21 35.01 5.34 -16.53
C ALA A 21 34.66 5.33 -15.04
N ALA A 22 33.54 4.74 -14.65
CA ALA A 22 33.06 4.75 -13.27
C ALA A 22 33.63 3.61 -12.41
N PHE A 23 33.90 2.44 -13.01
CA PHE A 23 34.21 1.23 -12.25
C PHE A 23 35.58 0.61 -12.57
N GLU A 24 36.30 1.09 -13.60
CA GLU A 24 37.70 0.75 -13.90
C GLU A 24 37.99 -0.76 -13.76
N GLU A 25 38.74 -1.20 -12.74
CA GLU A 25 39.09 -2.60 -12.50
C GLU A 25 37.89 -3.54 -12.30
N ALA A 26 36.72 -2.99 -11.93
CA ALA A 26 35.47 -3.70 -11.74
C ALA A 26 34.49 -3.52 -12.93
N SER A 27 34.94 -2.98 -14.06
CA SER A 27 34.07 -2.66 -15.20
C SER A 27 33.34 -3.88 -15.77
N ALA A 28 34.01 -5.01 -15.97
CA ALA A 28 33.38 -6.20 -16.53
C ALA A 28 32.19 -6.73 -15.71
N PRO A 29 32.33 -6.99 -14.39
CA PRO A 29 31.17 -7.39 -13.59
C PRO A 29 30.12 -6.29 -13.43
N MET A 30 30.50 -5.01 -13.42
CA MET A 30 29.52 -3.92 -13.37
C MET A 30 28.73 -3.77 -14.68
N LEU A 31 29.35 -4.04 -15.83
CA LEU A 31 28.65 -4.08 -17.11
C LEU A 31 27.61 -5.21 -17.11
N ALA A 32 27.97 -6.38 -16.58
CA ALA A 32 27.03 -7.49 -16.42
C ALA A 32 25.86 -7.12 -15.49
N PHE A 33 26.12 -6.41 -14.39
CA PHE A 33 25.08 -5.91 -13.49
C PHE A 33 24.08 -5.00 -14.21
N PHE A 34 24.57 -3.98 -14.92
CA PHE A 34 23.70 -3.02 -15.60
C PHE A 34 22.97 -3.64 -16.79
N ASN A 35 23.62 -4.49 -17.57
CA ASN A 35 22.96 -5.20 -18.68
C ASN A 35 21.81 -6.07 -18.18
N ALA A 36 22.02 -6.84 -17.10
CA ALA A 36 20.96 -7.64 -16.49
C ALA A 36 19.78 -6.76 -16.07
N MET A 37 20.06 -5.65 -15.37
CA MET A 37 19.04 -4.70 -14.93
C MET A 37 18.26 -4.09 -16.11
N PHE A 38 18.95 -3.59 -17.13
CA PHE A 38 18.31 -2.94 -18.27
C PHE A 38 17.54 -3.90 -19.15
N HIS A 39 18.04 -5.11 -19.37
CA HIS A 39 17.29 -6.16 -20.06
C HIS A 39 16.00 -6.50 -19.29
N GLY A 40 16.06 -6.63 -17.97
CA GLY A 40 14.87 -6.82 -17.14
C GLY A 40 13.87 -5.66 -17.24
N LEU A 41 14.35 -4.43 -17.44
CA LEU A 41 13.54 -3.22 -17.58
C LEU A 41 13.19 -2.85 -19.03
N GLU A 42 13.61 -3.64 -20.02
CA GLU A 42 13.34 -3.34 -21.42
C GLU A 42 11.83 -3.30 -21.69
N ALA A 43 11.08 -4.26 -21.13
CA ALA A 43 9.63 -4.24 -21.16
C ALA A 43 9.03 -3.02 -20.45
N TYR A 44 9.65 -2.51 -19.37
CA TYR A 44 9.21 -1.28 -18.73
C TYR A 44 9.31 -0.08 -19.66
N SER A 45 10.34 0.00 -20.52
CA SER A 45 10.51 1.09 -21.48
C SER A 45 9.44 1.09 -22.58
N VAL A 46 8.90 -0.09 -22.93
CA VAL A 46 7.77 -0.22 -23.86
C VAL A 46 6.48 0.37 -23.27
N PHE A 47 6.26 0.17 -21.97
CA PHE A 47 5.08 0.69 -21.27
C PHE A 47 5.23 2.14 -20.83
N SER A 48 6.43 2.57 -20.47
CA SER A 48 6.72 3.90 -19.96
C SER A 48 7.40 4.69 -21.06
N ARG A 49 6.62 5.29 -21.97
CA ARG A 49 7.13 6.22 -22.98
C ARG A 49 7.43 7.57 -22.30
N PRO A 50 8.67 7.85 -21.84
CA PRO A 50 8.93 9.02 -20.99
C PRO A 50 8.84 10.32 -21.81
N ASN A 51 9.01 10.19 -23.13
CA ASN A 51 9.01 11.28 -24.10
C ASN A 51 7.88 11.15 -25.14
N GLY A 52 6.91 10.24 -24.94
CA GLY A 52 5.70 10.15 -25.76
C GLY A 52 4.57 10.97 -25.14
N PRO A 53 3.58 11.42 -25.91
CA PRO A 53 2.38 12.01 -25.33
C PRO A 53 1.79 11.04 -24.30
N ARG A 54 1.63 11.50 -23.04
CA ARG A 54 1.02 10.73 -21.92
C ARG A 54 -0.49 10.52 -22.10
N VAL A 55 -0.94 10.43 -23.34
CA VAL A 55 -2.35 10.27 -23.69
C VAL A 55 -2.59 8.79 -23.93
N ASN A 56 -3.51 8.20 -23.17
CA ASN A 56 -4.00 6.82 -23.36
C ASN A 56 -2.99 5.68 -23.24
N VAL A 57 -1.82 5.86 -22.60
CA VAL A 57 -0.97 4.72 -22.23
C VAL A 57 -1.53 4.11 -20.95
N PRO A 58 -2.10 2.90 -20.96
CA PRO A 58 -2.61 2.28 -19.75
C PRO A 58 -1.45 2.11 -18.78
N GLN A 59 -1.57 2.61 -17.55
CA GLN A 59 -0.66 2.24 -16.46
C GLN A 59 -0.75 0.72 -16.29
N PRO A 60 0.25 -0.07 -16.74
CA PRO A 60 0.09 -1.52 -16.81
C PRO A 60 0.04 -2.16 -15.42
N PHE A 61 0.59 -1.49 -14.41
CA PHE A 61 0.62 -1.96 -13.03
C PHE A 61 -0.21 -1.04 -12.15
N ARG A 62 -1.33 -1.56 -11.64
CA ARG A 62 -2.17 -0.86 -10.64
C ARG A 62 -1.60 -0.94 -9.23
N ARG A 63 -0.65 -1.85 -8.97
CA ARG A 63 -0.07 -2.10 -7.64
C ARG A 63 1.45 -2.17 -7.72
N PRO A 64 2.19 -1.56 -6.77
CA PRO A 64 3.65 -1.69 -6.69
C PRO A 64 4.13 -3.15 -6.63
N SER A 65 3.37 -4.03 -5.97
CA SER A 65 3.71 -5.45 -5.88
C SER A 65 3.84 -6.11 -7.26
N ASP A 66 3.01 -5.70 -8.22
CA ASP A 66 3.03 -6.27 -9.56
C ASP A 66 4.24 -5.80 -10.36
N PHE A 67 4.61 -4.54 -10.21
CA PHE A 67 5.82 -3.97 -10.79
C PHE A 67 7.08 -4.71 -10.31
N TYR A 68 7.29 -4.80 -8.99
CA TYR A 68 8.53 -5.39 -8.46
C TYR A 68 8.66 -6.87 -8.79
N CYS A 69 7.56 -7.62 -8.72
CA CYS A 69 7.63 -9.04 -9.02
C CYS A 69 7.82 -9.33 -10.51
N HIS A 70 7.36 -8.44 -11.40
CA HIS A 70 7.52 -8.60 -12.84
C HIS A 70 8.93 -8.20 -13.29
N PHE A 71 9.43 -7.04 -12.86
CA PHE A 71 10.71 -6.50 -13.33
C PHE A 71 11.92 -6.96 -12.51
N PHE A 72 11.72 -7.50 -11.31
CA PHE A 72 12.80 -7.99 -10.46
C PHE A 72 12.50 -9.43 -9.99
N PRO A 73 12.41 -10.41 -10.92
CA PRO A 73 12.27 -11.81 -10.55
C PRO A 73 13.52 -12.33 -9.80
N PRO A 74 13.41 -13.39 -8.98
CA PRO A 74 14.51 -13.87 -8.16
C PRO A 74 15.79 -14.18 -8.95
N GLY A 75 15.67 -14.81 -10.13
CA GLY A 75 16.82 -15.13 -10.99
C GLY A 75 17.62 -13.89 -11.40
N LEU A 76 16.93 -12.82 -11.85
CA LEU A 76 17.57 -11.55 -12.20
C LEU A 76 18.26 -10.90 -10.99
N VAL A 77 17.58 -10.88 -9.84
CA VAL A 77 18.14 -10.32 -8.60
C VAL A 77 19.39 -11.09 -8.16
N ASP A 78 19.41 -12.41 -8.38
CA ASP A 78 20.57 -13.26 -8.09
C ASP A 78 21.73 -13.01 -9.05
N ASP A 79 21.46 -12.84 -10.35
CA ASP A 79 22.47 -12.46 -11.35
C ASP A 79 23.12 -11.13 -11.00
N MET A 80 22.31 -10.11 -10.72
CA MET A 80 22.78 -8.80 -10.27
C MET A 80 23.58 -8.92 -8.96
N SER A 81 23.12 -9.72 -8.00
CA SER A 81 23.85 -9.94 -6.75
C SER A 81 25.22 -10.59 -6.97
N ARG A 82 25.32 -11.57 -7.87
CA ARG A 82 26.59 -12.22 -8.23
C ARG A 82 27.55 -11.26 -8.92
N ALA A 83 27.05 -10.48 -9.87
CA ALA A 83 27.82 -9.47 -10.58
C ALA A 83 28.40 -8.43 -9.61
N LEU A 84 27.56 -7.89 -8.73
CA LEU A 84 27.97 -6.92 -7.72
C LEU A 84 29.00 -7.50 -6.73
N LYS A 85 28.82 -8.74 -6.28
CA LYS A 85 29.80 -9.44 -5.42
C LYS A 85 31.18 -9.56 -6.10
N ARG A 86 31.21 -9.91 -7.40
CA ARG A 86 32.46 -9.97 -8.19
C ARG A 86 33.09 -8.59 -8.33
N ALA A 87 32.29 -7.56 -8.62
CA ALA A 87 32.77 -6.18 -8.70
C ALA A 87 33.42 -5.72 -7.39
N SER A 88 32.77 -5.97 -6.23
CA SER A 88 33.33 -5.64 -4.92
C SER A 88 34.67 -6.34 -4.65
N ALA A 89 34.84 -7.59 -5.09
CA ALA A 89 36.09 -8.33 -4.91
C ALA A 89 37.25 -7.80 -5.78
N LEU A 90 36.94 -7.17 -6.92
CA LEU A 90 37.92 -6.56 -7.82
C LEU A 90 38.28 -5.12 -7.46
N ALA A 91 37.41 -4.40 -6.76
CA ALA A 91 37.63 -3.00 -6.40
C ALA A 91 38.94 -2.79 -5.63
N ARG A 92 39.78 -1.86 -6.10
CA ARG A 92 41.06 -1.48 -5.49
C ARG A 92 41.10 0.00 -5.17
N SER A 93 40.73 0.86 -6.10
CA SER A 93 40.76 2.31 -5.90
C SER A 93 39.63 2.78 -4.98
N GLU A 94 39.84 3.86 -4.24
CA GLU A 94 38.82 4.43 -3.36
C GLU A 94 37.59 4.92 -4.15
N LYS A 95 37.81 5.45 -5.36
CA LYS A 95 36.74 5.84 -6.29
C LYS A 95 35.85 4.64 -6.66
N VAL A 96 36.44 3.52 -7.06
CA VAL A 96 35.67 2.33 -7.49
C VAL A 96 34.95 1.70 -6.31
N LYS A 97 35.60 1.61 -5.15
CA LYS A 97 34.94 1.16 -3.90
C LYS A 97 33.75 2.03 -3.55
N ALA A 98 33.89 3.36 -3.64
CA ALA A 98 32.82 4.31 -3.42
C ALA A 98 31.65 4.08 -4.41
N ASN A 99 31.92 4.05 -5.71
CA ASN A 99 30.87 3.86 -6.73
C ASN A 99 30.13 2.52 -6.55
N ILE A 100 30.86 1.43 -6.29
CA ILE A 100 30.25 0.12 -5.99
C ILE A 100 29.42 0.19 -4.71
N LYS A 101 29.88 0.92 -3.68
CA LYS A 101 29.12 1.10 -2.44
C LYS A 101 27.80 1.82 -2.69
N LEU A 102 27.79 2.87 -3.50
CA LEU A 102 26.55 3.57 -3.88
C LEU A 102 25.57 2.63 -4.58
N VAL A 103 26.02 1.94 -5.63
CA VAL A 103 25.18 0.96 -6.36
C VAL A 103 24.67 -0.12 -5.41
N SER A 104 25.51 -0.59 -4.49
CA SER A 104 25.13 -1.61 -3.51
C SER A 104 24.02 -1.14 -2.58
N LEU A 105 24.07 0.09 -2.09
CA LEU A 105 23.05 0.65 -1.20
C LEU A 105 21.70 0.79 -1.90
N GLU A 106 21.69 1.26 -3.15
CA GLU A 106 20.47 1.42 -3.93
C GLU A 106 19.90 0.08 -4.39
N PHE A 107 20.77 -0.85 -4.79
CA PHE A 107 20.35 -2.20 -5.17
C PHE A 107 19.79 -2.98 -3.97
N GLU A 108 20.37 -2.82 -2.78
CA GLU A 108 19.87 -3.45 -1.56
C GLU A 108 18.41 -3.03 -1.27
N TYR A 109 18.07 -1.76 -1.52
CA TYR A 109 16.70 -1.26 -1.41
C TYR A 109 15.74 -1.95 -2.39
N VAL A 110 16.13 -2.06 -3.68
CA VAL A 110 15.31 -2.72 -4.71
C VAL A 110 15.17 -4.21 -4.42
N LYS A 111 16.28 -4.88 -4.08
CA LYS A 111 16.34 -6.31 -3.74
C LYS A 111 15.42 -6.64 -2.55
N ASN A 112 15.45 -5.84 -1.50
CA ASN A 112 14.57 -6.04 -0.34
C ASN A 112 13.09 -5.88 -0.71
N LEU A 113 12.72 -4.88 -1.53
CA LEU A 113 11.33 -4.73 -1.99
C LEU A 113 10.87 -5.89 -2.86
N ALA A 114 11.72 -6.36 -3.78
CA ALA A 114 11.42 -7.55 -4.58
C ALA A 114 11.19 -8.77 -3.67
N ALA A 115 12.05 -8.99 -2.67
CA ALA A 115 11.90 -10.08 -1.71
C ALA A 115 10.60 -10.00 -0.91
N ILE A 116 10.22 -8.80 -0.44
CA ILE A 116 8.93 -8.57 0.24
C ILE A 116 7.79 -8.98 -0.67
N PHE A 117 7.73 -8.46 -1.90
CA PHE A 117 6.57 -8.70 -2.75
C PHE A 117 6.50 -10.13 -3.31
N HIS A 118 7.63 -10.79 -3.55
CA HIS A 118 7.64 -12.22 -3.90
C HIS A 118 7.16 -13.09 -2.74
N SER A 119 7.64 -12.84 -1.51
CA SER A 119 7.15 -13.56 -0.32
C SER A 119 5.66 -13.29 -0.07
N TYR A 120 5.19 -12.06 -0.32
CA TYR A 120 3.78 -11.72 -0.22
C TYR A 120 2.92 -12.41 -1.29
N ARG A 121 3.40 -12.51 -2.53
CA ARG A 121 2.71 -13.29 -3.58
C ARG A 121 2.61 -14.77 -3.19
N ALA A 122 3.68 -15.35 -2.67
CA ALA A 122 3.66 -16.73 -2.17
C ALA A 122 2.64 -16.89 -1.03
N TYR A 123 2.65 -15.97 -0.05
CA TYR A 123 1.65 -15.93 1.03
C TYR A 123 0.22 -15.85 0.50
N ARG A 124 -0.07 -14.96 -0.46
CA ARG A 124 -1.42 -14.81 -1.02
C ARG A 124 -1.88 -16.04 -1.79
N ALA A 125 -0.96 -16.79 -2.40
CA ALA A 125 -1.27 -18.01 -3.12
C ALA A 125 -1.54 -19.19 -2.17
N ALA A 126 -0.81 -19.28 -1.06
CA ALA A 126 -0.97 -20.33 -0.06
C ALA A 126 -0.77 -19.76 1.36
N PRO A 127 -1.79 -19.11 1.94
CA PRO A 127 -1.67 -18.47 3.24
C PRO A 127 -1.36 -19.49 4.35
N SER A 128 -0.28 -19.24 5.09
CA SER A 128 0.14 -20.06 6.22
C SER A 128 1.00 -19.25 7.17
N TRP A 129 1.17 -19.72 8.42
CA TRP A 129 2.06 -19.07 9.38
C TRP A 129 3.51 -19.04 8.91
N GLY A 130 3.99 -20.11 8.24
CA GLY A 130 5.33 -20.13 7.67
C GLY A 130 5.50 -19.12 6.54
N ALA A 131 4.52 -19.00 5.63
CA ALA A 131 4.56 -17.98 4.60
C ALA A 131 4.48 -16.55 5.17
N LEU A 132 3.68 -16.34 6.23
CA LEU A 132 3.60 -15.05 6.93
C LEU A 132 4.94 -14.68 7.59
N GLU A 133 5.62 -15.65 8.21
CA GLU A 133 6.94 -15.44 8.81
C GLU A 133 7.99 -15.00 7.78
N LEU A 134 7.94 -15.58 6.56
CA LEU A 134 8.80 -15.15 5.46
C LEU A 134 8.54 -13.69 5.08
N VAL A 135 7.27 -13.28 5.00
CA VAL A 135 6.88 -11.88 4.71
C VAL A 135 7.36 -10.95 5.83
N GLU A 136 7.07 -11.30 7.09
CA GLU A 136 7.44 -10.55 8.29
C GLU A 136 8.95 -10.29 8.32
N ARG A 137 9.76 -11.33 8.10
CA ARG A 137 11.22 -11.22 8.06
C ARG A 137 11.70 -10.19 7.03
N GLN A 138 11.12 -10.19 5.83
CA GLN A 138 11.52 -9.24 4.78
C GLN A 138 11.08 -7.81 5.08
N VAL A 139 9.90 -7.62 5.69
CA VAL A 139 9.42 -6.30 6.11
C VAL A 139 10.25 -5.74 7.28
N LEU A 140 10.62 -6.58 8.26
CA LEU A 140 11.53 -6.17 9.34
C LEU A 140 12.93 -5.83 8.81
N ALA A 141 13.44 -6.61 7.85
CA ALA A 141 14.70 -6.29 7.17
C ALA A 141 14.64 -4.93 6.45
N ARG A 142 13.48 -4.55 5.89
CA ARG A 142 13.26 -3.21 5.34
C ARG A 142 13.35 -2.12 6.39
N LYS A 143 12.68 -2.29 7.53
CA LYS A 143 12.72 -1.32 8.63
C LYS A 143 14.16 -1.09 9.09
N ALA A 144 14.94 -2.16 9.24
CA ALA A 144 16.36 -2.07 9.58
C ALA A 144 17.20 -1.38 8.48
N LEU A 145 16.94 -1.70 7.21
CA LEU A 145 17.59 -1.07 6.06
C LEU A 145 17.34 0.44 6.02
N LEU A 146 16.08 0.87 6.16
CA LEU A 146 15.71 2.28 6.19
C LEU A 146 16.38 3.02 7.36
N LYS A 147 16.44 2.41 8.55
CA LYS A 147 17.16 3.01 9.70
C LYS A 147 18.65 3.21 9.41
N ARG A 148 19.28 2.29 8.68
CA ARG A 148 20.69 2.40 8.27
C ARG A 148 20.92 3.42 7.16
N LEU A 149 20.02 3.50 6.18
CA LEU A 149 20.09 4.47 5.10
C LEU A 149 19.70 5.89 5.54
N PHE A 150 18.93 5.99 6.63
CA PHE A 150 18.43 7.25 7.18
C PHE A 150 18.65 7.37 8.70
N PRO A 151 19.90 7.38 9.19
CA PRO A 151 20.18 7.53 10.62
C PRO A 151 19.58 8.84 11.16
N GLY A 152 18.79 8.76 12.22
CA GLY A 152 18.07 9.92 12.77
C GLY A 152 17.07 10.56 11.78
N GLY A 153 16.58 9.80 10.79
CA GLY A 153 15.67 10.29 9.76
C GLY A 153 16.34 11.09 8.64
N ARG A 154 17.67 11.28 8.69
CA ARG A 154 18.43 12.03 7.68
C ARG A 154 19.19 11.09 6.76
N GLN A 155 19.29 11.46 5.49
CA GLN A 155 20.01 10.69 4.47
C GLN A 155 21.43 10.36 4.94
N LEU A 156 21.82 9.09 4.82
CA LEU A 156 23.18 8.63 5.06
C LEU A 156 24.15 9.41 4.16
N ARG A 157 25.13 10.06 4.79
CA ARG A 157 26.23 10.73 4.10
C ARG A 157 27.50 9.93 4.31
N ILE A 158 28.13 9.53 3.21
CA ILE A 158 29.44 8.88 3.22
C ILE A 158 30.41 9.88 2.57
N PRO A 159 31.47 10.33 3.26
CA PRO A 159 32.46 11.24 2.68
C PRO A 159 32.99 10.71 1.35
N GLY A 160 33.06 11.57 0.34
CA GLY A 160 33.51 11.20 -1.01
C GLY A 160 32.49 10.43 -1.85
N LEU A 161 31.29 10.16 -1.32
CA LEU A 161 30.23 9.48 -2.06
C LEU A 161 29.08 10.45 -2.39
N THR A 162 28.57 10.36 -3.62
CA THR A 162 27.28 10.98 -3.97
C THR A 162 26.18 10.40 -3.06
N SER A 163 25.26 11.25 -2.62
CA SER A 163 24.12 10.81 -1.80
C SER A 163 23.30 9.73 -2.50
N PRO A 164 22.98 8.61 -1.82
CA PRO A 164 22.05 7.61 -2.36
C PRO A 164 20.71 8.23 -2.77
N PHE A 165 20.00 7.57 -3.70
CA PHE A 165 18.68 8.00 -4.18
C PHE A 165 18.65 9.45 -4.68
N SER A 166 19.77 9.96 -5.19
CA SER A 166 19.95 11.36 -5.57
C SER A 166 19.55 12.36 -4.47
N GLY A 167 19.76 11.99 -3.19
CA GLY A 167 19.43 12.82 -2.04
C GLY A 167 17.94 12.87 -1.65
N ALA A 168 17.11 11.94 -2.15
CA ALA A 168 15.70 11.87 -1.77
C ALA A 168 15.52 11.67 -0.26
N PRO A 169 14.62 12.42 0.41
CA PRO A 169 14.39 12.30 1.85
C PRO A 169 13.64 11.02 2.21
N LEU A 170 13.67 10.63 3.50
CA LEU A 170 12.99 9.44 4.01
C LEU A 170 11.49 9.46 3.69
N ALA A 171 10.85 10.63 3.78
CA ALA A 171 9.44 10.82 3.46
C ALA A 171 9.09 10.44 2.01
N TRP A 172 10.05 10.42 1.09
CA TRP A 172 9.85 9.96 -0.28
C TRP A 172 10.26 8.51 -0.43
N VAL A 173 11.41 8.12 0.12
CA VAL A 173 11.94 6.75 -0.04
C VAL A 173 11.11 5.71 0.71
N ALA A 174 10.62 6.00 1.91
CA ALA A 174 9.80 5.06 2.69
C ALA A 174 8.52 4.60 1.95
N PRO A 175 7.68 5.50 1.40
CA PRO A 175 6.45 5.12 0.71
C PRO A 175 6.62 4.68 -0.75
N GLY A 176 7.84 4.60 -1.30
CA GLY A 176 8.05 4.07 -2.68
C GLY A 176 8.76 4.99 -3.67
N GLY A 177 9.31 6.12 -3.22
CA GLY A 177 10.12 7.04 -4.02
C GLY A 177 9.30 8.11 -4.76
N ARG A 178 9.88 8.66 -5.84
CA ARG A 178 9.33 9.78 -6.63
C ARG A 178 7.99 9.47 -7.36
N ASN A 179 7.56 8.21 -7.38
CA ASN A 179 6.37 7.78 -8.14
C ASN A 179 5.05 7.83 -7.34
N ALA A 180 5.05 8.32 -6.09
CA ALA A 180 3.86 8.56 -5.26
C ALA A 180 2.87 7.39 -5.06
N ALA A 181 3.12 6.21 -5.63
CA ALA A 181 2.34 5.01 -5.38
C ALA A 181 2.74 4.46 -4.01
N LEU A 182 1.91 4.76 -3.01
CA LEU A 182 2.08 4.30 -1.64
C LEU A 182 2.37 2.79 -1.60
N LEU A 183 3.53 2.41 -1.06
CA LEU A 183 3.84 1.03 -0.74
C LEU A 183 2.93 0.56 0.41
N GLY A 184 1.79 -0.02 0.04
CA GLY A 184 0.80 -0.58 0.98
C GLY A 184 1.16 -1.99 1.47
N PRO A 185 0.16 -2.88 1.65
CA PRO A 185 0.38 -4.24 2.12
C PRO A 185 1.45 -5.02 1.32
N PRO A 186 2.34 -5.77 2.00
CA PRO A 186 2.32 -6.06 3.44
C PRO A 186 3.17 -5.09 4.29
N LEU A 187 3.68 -4.00 3.71
CA LEU A 187 4.67 -3.15 4.38
C LEU A 187 4.11 -2.39 5.58
N ASN A 188 2.81 -2.10 5.56
CA ASN A 188 2.09 -1.41 6.61
C ASN A 188 1.57 -2.35 7.71
N TRP A 189 1.74 -3.68 7.60
CA TRP A 189 1.20 -4.62 8.58
C TRP A 189 1.83 -4.49 9.96
N ASP A 190 1.00 -4.58 10.99
CA ASP A 190 1.40 -4.75 12.38
C ASP A 190 1.51 -6.25 12.73
N PHE A 191 2.69 -6.81 12.49
CA PHE A 191 2.96 -8.23 12.73
C PHE A 191 2.85 -8.63 14.20
N GLU A 192 3.13 -7.73 15.15
CA GLU A 192 3.00 -8.03 16.58
C GLU A 192 1.52 -8.27 16.94
N THR A 193 0.65 -7.36 16.50
CA THR A 193 -0.79 -7.49 16.67
C THR A 193 -1.33 -8.74 15.95
N LEU A 194 -0.89 -9.00 14.71
CA LEU A 194 -1.30 -10.19 13.96
C LEU A 194 -0.95 -11.49 14.71
N ARG A 195 0.25 -11.58 15.27
CA ARG A 195 0.70 -12.74 16.06
C ARG A 195 -0.09 -12.87 17.35
N LYS A 196 -0.21 -11.78 18.12
CA LYS A 196 -0.94 -11.75 19.40
C LYS A 196 -2.37 -12.25 19.25
N HIS A 197 -3.05 -11.84 18.18
CA HIS A 197 -4.45 -12.20 17.93
C HIS A 197 -4.63 -13.42 17.02
N LYS A 198 -3.55 -14.12 16.66
CA LYS A 198 -3.56 -15.29 15.77
C LYS A 198 -4.28 -15.03 14.44
N ILE A 199 -4.09 -13.85 13.87
CA ILE A 199 -4.72 -13.41 12.62
C ILE A 199 -3.79 -13.75 11.45
N LEU A 200 -4.29 -14.56 10.51
CA LEU A 200 -3.70 -14.71 9.18
C LEU A 200 -4.40 -13.75 8.21
N PRO A 201 -3.73 -12.68 7.73
CA PRO A 201 -4.30 -11.70 6.81
C PRO A 201 -4.97 -12.33 5.56
N GLY A 202 -6.24 -12.00 5.32
CA GLY A 202 -6.94 -12.41 4.10
C GLY A 202 -7.41 -13.88 4.05
N THR A 203 -7.31 -14.64 5.15
CA THR A 203 -7.73 -16.06 5.19
C THR A 203 -9.05 -16.29 5.92
N GLY A 204 -9.62 -15.26 6.54
CA GLY A 204 -10.80 -15.39 7.38
C GLY A 204 -11.76 -14.21 7.23
N THR A 205 -12.98 -14.43 7.68
CA THR A 205 -13.97 -13.38 7.90
C THR A 205 -13.97 -13.02 9.38
N ARG A 206 -14.08 -11.72 9.68
CA ARG A 206 -14.41 -11.29 11.04
C ARG A 206 -15.89 -11.57 11.28
N LYS A 207 -16.21 -11.99 12.50
CA LYS A 207 -17.59 -12.16 12.96
C LYS A 207 -17.84 -11.15 14.06
N ALA A 208 -19.00 -10.51 14.02
CA ALA A 208 -19.51 -9.69 15.10
C ALA A 208 -20.78 -10.34 15.63
N THR A 209 -20.97 -10.29 16.95
CA THR A 209 -22.19 -10.80 17.60
C THR A 209 -23.18 -9.65 17.73
N ALA A 210 -24.38 -9.84 17.20
CA ALA A 210 -25.52 -8.98 17.44
C ALA A 210 -26.40 -9.56 18.56
N MET A 211 -26.96 -8.71 19.42
CA MET A 211 -27.83 -9.15 20.51
C MET A 211 -29.26 -8.65 20.30
N ARG A 212 -30.25 -9.50 20.60
CA ARG A 212 -31.65 -9.11 20.49
C ARG A 212 -32.00 -8.07 21.55
N THR A 213 -32.79 -7.07 21.17
CA THR A 213 -33.36 -6.04 22.04
C THR A 213 -34.88 -5.98 21.88
N ARG A 214 -35.54 -5.16 22.70
CA ARG A 214 -36.99 -4.87 22.60
C ARG A 214 -37.27 -3.50 22.03
N HIS A 215 -36.48 -2.51 22.43
CA HIS A 215 -36.63 -1.12 22.00
C HIS A 215 -35.28 -0.41 22.15
N ILE A 216 -34.99 0.49 21.22
CA ILE A 216 -33.85 1.41 21.25
C ILE A 216 -34.36 2.77 20.81
N LYS A 217 -33.95 3.81 21.52
CA LYS A 217 -34.24 5.18 21.15
C LYS A 217 -33.07 5.71 20.31
N LEU A 218 -33.35 6.21 19.11
CA LEU A 218 -32.32 6.78 18.24
C LEU A 218 -32.01 8.23 18.63
N ASP A 219 -31.36 8.43 19.78
CA ASP A 219 -30.92 9.75 20.26
C ASP A 219 -29.39 9.91 20.35
N GLY A 220 -28.66 8.92 19.82
CA GLY A 220 -27.20 8.89 19.81
C GLY A 220 -26.57 8.54 21.17
N ARG A 221 -27.37 8.24 22.20
CA ARG A 221 -26.88 7.77 23.50
C ARG A 221 -26.92 6.24 23.53
N LEU A 222 -25.93 5.64 24.20
CA LEU A 222 -25.82 4.19 24.37
C LEU A 222 -26.10 3.80 25.83
N ASP A 223 -27.13 4.39 26.42
CA ASP A 223 -27.44 4.25 27.86
C ASP A 223 -28.52 3.20 28.15
N GLU A 224 -29.19 2.65 27.13
CA GLU A 224 -30.11 1.53 27.33
C GLU A 224 -29.37 0.28 27.86
N ALA A 225 -30.04 -0.46 28.75
CA ALA A 225 -29.47 -1.64 29.40
C ALA A 225 -29.05 -2.75 28.40
N SER A 226 -29.64 -2.77 27.21
CA SER A 226 -29.26 -3.66 26.11
C SER A 226 -27.88 -3.32 25.55
N TRP A 227 -27.50 -2.04 25.43
CA TRP A 227 -26.15 -1.64 24.99
C TRP A 227 -25.07 -2.05 25.99
N ALA A 228 -25.33 -1.91 27.29
CA ALA A 228 -24.40 -2.33 28.33
C ALA A 228 -24.11 -3.84 28.29
N LYS A 229 -25.08 -4.64 27.86
CA LYS A 229 -24.96 -6.11 27.74
C LYS A 229 -24.41 -6.57 26.38
N ALA A 230 -24.54 -5.75 25.34
CA ALA A 230 -24.07 -6.10 24.01
C ALA A 230 -22.55 -6.23 23.97
N PRO A 231 -21.99 -7.29 23.34
CA PRO A 231 -20.55 -7.44 23.20
C PRO A 231 -19.92 -6.26 22.47
N VAL A 232 -18.85 -5.71 23.07
CA VAL A 232 -18.05 -4.66 22.42
C VAL A 232 -17.21 -5.28 21.32
N GLN A 233 -17.33 -4.72 20.13
CA GLN A 233 -16.54 -5.07 18.96
C GLN A 233 -15.59 -3.92 18.63
N GLN A 234 -14.43 -4.22 18.05
CA GLN A 234 -13.41 -3.23 17.70
C GLN A 234 -13.20 -3.25 16.18
N LEU A 235 -13.24 -2.08 15.54
CA LEU A 235 -12.83 -1.94 14.14
C LEU A 235 -11.31 -2.08 14.02
N ALA A 236 -10.87 -2.72 12.94
CA ALA A 236 -9.47 -2.90 12.61
C ALA A 236 -9.10 -2.02 11.41
N GLU A 237 -7.83 -1.65 11.30
CA GLU A 237 -7.31 -0.92 10.14
C GLU A 237 -7.42 -1.81 8.89
N ILE A 238 -7.98 -1.28 7.80
CA ILE A 238 -8.26 -2.03 6.56
C ILE A 238 -6.97 -2.59 5.95
N GLY A 239 -5.87 -1.83 6.04
CA GLY A 239 -4.54 -2.23 5.64
C GLY A 239 -3.78 -3.07 6.67
N LEU A 240 -4.39 -3.43 7.80
CA LEU A 240 -3.80 -4.18 8.92
C LEU A 240 -2.59 -3.51 9.57
N GLY A 241 -2.47 -2.19 9.44
CA GLY A 241 -1.50 -1.39 10.17
C GLY A 241 -1.96 -0.99 11.57
N ALA A 242 -1.19 -0.08 12.18
CA ALA A 242 -1.53 0.47 13.47
C ALA A 242 -2.77 1.37 13.35
N LEU A 243 -3.76 1.12 14.21
CA LEU A 243 -4.90 2.03 14.38
C LEU A 243 -4.42 3.30 15.08
N LYS A 244 -4.66 4.44 14.44
CA LYS A 244 -4.41 5.76 15.04
C LYS A 244 -5.50 6.10 16.07
N ASN A 245 -6.76 6.00 15.64
CA ASN A 245 -7.93 6.26 16.47
C ASN A 245 -8.68 4.94 16.74
N SER A 246 -9.03 4.69 17.99
CA SER A 246 -9.82 3.51 18.35
C SER A 246 -11.30 3.73 18.02
N THR A 247 -11.91 2.82 17.28
CA THR A 247 -13.36 2.81 17.05
C THR A 247 -13.97 1.49 17.50
N GLN A 248 -14.92 1.60 18.42
CA GLN A 248 -15.68 0.48 18.95
C GLN A 248 -17.11 0.51 18.46
N PHE A 249 -17.73 -0.65 18.32
CA PHE A 249 -19.14 -0.74 17.99
C PHE A 249 -19.81 -1.88 18.75
N ARG A 250 -21.14 -1.76 18.86
CA ARG A 250 -22.04 -2.80 19.35
C ARG A 250 -23.15 -2.95 18.33
N VAL A 251 -23.70 -4.15 18.23
CA VAL A 251 -24.82 -4.43 17.32
C VAL A 251 -25.98 -4.99 18.13
N LEU A 252 -27.14 -4.37 17.99
CA LEU A 252 -28.41 -4.88 18.49
C LEU A 252 -29.36 -5.13 17.33
N TYR A 253 -30.40 -5.92 17.55
CA TYR A 253 -31.47 -6.09 16.57
C TYR A 253 -32.80 -6.42 17.25
N ASP A 254 -33.90 -6.14 16.57
CA ASP A 254 -35.23 -6.65 16.89
C ASP A 254 -35.86 -7.32 15.65
N ASP A 255 -37.18 -7.46 15.61
CA ASP A 255 -37.88 -8.12 14.50
C ASP A 255 -37.87 -7.30 13.21
N THR A 256 -37.63 -5.99 13.29
CA THR A 256 -37.76 -5.06 12.16
C THR A 256 -36.49 -4.25 11.89
N ASN A 257 -35.59 -4.13 12.87
CA ASN A 257 -34.44 -3.23 12.83
C ASN A 257 -33.14 -3.93 13.23
N ILE A 258 -32.04 -3.41 12.70
CA ILE A 258 -30.68 -3.62 13.20
C ILE A 258 -30.13 -2.28 13.65
N TYR A 259 -29.51 -2.24 14.83
CA TYR A 259 -28.99 -1.04 15.45
C TYR A 259 -27.48 -1.13 15.58
N PHE A 260 -26.78 -0.06 15.18
CA PHE A 260 -25.34 0.07 15.32
C PHE A 260 -25.02 1.20 16.29
N GLY A 261 -24.47 0.86 17.45
CA GLY A 261 -23.94 1.84 18.39
C GLY A 261 -22.44 1.96 18.19
N VAL A 262 -21.95 3.10 17.70
CA VAL A 262 -20.54 3.30 17.34
C VAL A 262 -19.93 4.40 18.21
N VAL A 263 -18.76 4.13 18.78
CA VAL A 263 -17.99 5.08 19.59
C VAL A 263 -16.62 5.25 18.93
N CYS A 264 -16.38 6.43 18.40
CA CYS A 264 -15.13 6.80 17.74
C CYS A 264 -14.29 7.68 18.67
N GLN A 265 -13.01 7.34 18.84
CA GLN A 265 -12.04 8.30 19.37
C GLN A 265 -11.62 9.26 18.26
N VAL A 266 -11.43 10.52 18.62
CA VAL A 266 -10.81 11.54 17.75
C VAL A 266 -9.64 12.17 18.50
N ASP A 267 -8.53 12.38 17.80
CA ASP A 267 -7.31 12.93 18.41
C ASP A 267 -7.47 14.40 18.81
N LYS A 268 -8.23 15.17 18.02
CA LYS A 268 -8.52 16.57 18.26
C LYS A 268 -9.98 16.86 17.98
N PHE A 269 -10.72 17.23 19.02
CA PHE A 269 -12.13 17.58 18.88
C PHE A 269 -12.32 18.82 18.00
N ASP A 270 -11.38 19.76 18.02
CA ASP A 270 -11.44 20.96 17.17
C ASP A 270 -11.48 20.61 15.66
N GLU A 271 -10.96 19.45 15.24
CA GLU A 271 -11.07 18.97 13.85
C GLU A 271 -12.52 18.57 13.48
N ILE A 272 -13.36 18.23 14.47
CA ILE A 272 -14.80 17.99 14.27
C ILE A 272 -15.54 19.32 14.01
N ASP A 273 -15.14 20.41 14.66
CA ASP A 273 -15.78 21.71 14.51
C ASP A 273 -15.56 22.31 13.11
N GLU A 274 -14.53 21.84 12.38
CA GLU A 274 -14.24 22.24 11.00
C GLU A 274 -15.08 21.49 9.96
N ILE A 275 -15.82 20.45 10.36
CA ILE A 275 -16.65 19.64 9.45
C ILE A 275 -17.84 20.47 8.96
N LYS A 276 -18.00 20.53 7.65
CA LYS A 276 -19.06 21.30 6.99
C LYS A 276 -20.28 20.43 6.73
N PRO A 277 -21.51 20.96 6.87
CA PRO A 277 -22.70 20.24 6.45
C PRO A 277 -22.65 19.99 4.94
N VAL A 278 -22.94 18.76 4.54
CA VAL A 278 -23.00 18.36 3.12
C VAL A 278 -24.41 18.02 2.66
N GLY A 279 -25.38 17.93 3.58
CA GLY A 279 -26.76 17.58 3.29
C GLY A 279 -26.96 16.09 2.97
N HIS A 280 -28.21 15.71 2.73
CA HIS A 280 -28.59 14.38 2.27
C HIS A 280 -28.00 14.11 0.89
N ASP A 281 -27.43 12.93 0.69
CA ASP A 281 -26.70 12.51 -0.51
C ASP A 281 -25.48 13.36 -0.87
N GLY A 282 -25.04 14.19 0.08
CA GLY A 282 -23.82 14.99 -0.02
C GLY A 282 -22.56 14.15 0.06
N ALA A 283 -21.40 14.80 -0.12
CA ALA A 283 -20.09 14.16 -0.07
C ALA A 283 -19.63 13.80 1.35
N ALA A 284 -20.46 13.10 2.14
CA ALA A 284 -20.18 12.76 3.53
C ALA A 284 -18.89 11.93 3.70
N TRP A 285 -18.54 11.12 2.69
CA TRP A 285 -17.33 10.30 2.65
C TRP A 285 -16.01 11.10 2.57
N THR A 286 -16.05 12.40 2.27
CA THR A 286 -14.83 13.23 2.18
C THR A 286 -14.43 13.86 3.50
N GLN A 287 -15.21 13.66 4.56
CA GLN A 287 -14.98 14.19 5.92
C GLN A 287 -15.07 13.04 6.94
N GLU A 288 -14.85 13.31 8.22
CA GLU A 288 -15.04 12.31 9.28
C GLU A 288 -16.44 11.70 9.21
N ASN A 289 -16.52 10.37 9.20
CA ASN A 289 -17.78 9.66 9.06
C ASN A 289 -17.70 8.24 9.64
N VAL A 290 -18.88 7.67 9.89
CA VAL A 290 -19.07 6.24 10.07
C VAL A 290 -19.77 5.72 8.82
N GLU A 291 -19.20 4.67 8.23
CA GLU A 291 -19.70 4.06 7.01
C GLU A 291 -20.01 2.58 7.26
N ILE A 292 -21.21 2.16 6.87
CA ILE A 292 -21.74 0.82 7.09
C ILE A 292 -22.22 0.28 5.75
N MET A 293 -21.67 -0.88 5.35
CA MET A 293 -22.18 -1.64 4.20
C MET A 293 -22.83 -2.93 4.66
N ILE A 294 -24.08 -3.15 4.21
CA ILE A 294 -24.87 -4.32 4.59
C ILE A 294 -25.29 -5.07 3.32
N ASP A 295 -24.87 -6.32 3.22
CA ASP A 295 -25.39 -7.28 2.25
C ASP A 295 -26.25 -8.31 2.99
N PRO A 296 -27.58 -8.13 3.04
CA PRO A 296 -28.46 -9.08 3.71
C PRO A 296 -28.63 -10.39 2.93
N PHE A 297 -28.16 -10.45 1.68
CA PHE A 297 -28.31 -11.63 0.80
C PHE A 297 -27.07 -12.53 0.81
N GLY A 298 -25.92 -12.02 1.27
CA GLY A 298 -24.64 -12.73 1.29
C GLY A 298 -24.02 -12.96 -0.10
N SER A 299 -24.49 -12.26 -1.14
CA SER A 299 -24.01 -12.43 -2.52
C SER A 299 -22.70 -11.70 -2.80
N ARG A 300 -22.30 -10.75 -1.93
CA ARG A 300 -21.20 -9.78 -2.09
C ARG A 300 -21.28 -8.94 -3.38
N GLN A 301 -22.44 -8.94 -4.04
CA GLN A 301 -22.70 -8.19 -5.25
C GLN A 301 -23.69 -7.07 -4.99
N ARG A 302 -24.76 -7.36 -4.21
CA ARG A 302 -25.78 -6.40 -3.83
C ARG A 302 -25.63 -6.03 -2.37
N HIS A 303 -25.61 -4.74 -2.09
CA HIS A 303 -25.51 -4.25 -0.73
C HIS A 303 -26.09 -2.85 -0.63
N TYR A 304 -26.42 -2.47 0.59
CA TYR A 304 -26.74 -1.11 0.99
C TYR A 304 -25.50 -0.46 1.59
N GLN A 305 -25.33 0.83 1.37
CA GLN A 305 -24.27 1.66 1.92
C GLN A 305 -24.94 2.79 2.68
N PHE A 306 -24.51 3.01 3.91
CA PHE A 306 -24.97 4.10 4.77
C PHE A 306 -23.75 4.86 5.29
N ILE A 307 -23.79 6.18 5.23
CA ILE A 307 -22.73 7.03 5.78
C ILE A 307 -23.38 8.08 6.67
N VAL A 308 -22.89 8.15 7.91
CA VAL A 308 -23.29 9.16 8.88
C VAL A 308 -22.08 10.03 9.19
N ASN A 309 -22.26 11.33 9.01
CA ASN A 309 -21.31 12.35 9.44
C ASN A 309 -21.78 12.95 10.78
N PRO A 310 -20.87 13.42 11.65
CA PRO A 310 -21.24 14.03 12.94
C PRO A 310 -22.09 15.31 12.82
N VAL A 311 -22.11 15.97 11.66
CA VAL A 311 -22.92 17.18 11.42
C VAL A 311 -24.37 16.81 11.05
N PRO A 312 -25.39 17.37 11.72
CA PRO A 312 -26.79 17.09 11.44
C PRO A 312 -27.16 17.23 9.96
N GLY A 313 -27.97 16.30 9.46
CA GLY A 313 -28.46 16.29 8.07
C GLY A 313 -27.41 15.91 7.02
N SER A 314 -26.18 15.56 7.43
CA SER A 314 -25.13 15.07 6.53
C SER A 314 -25.14 13.54 6.51
N LEU A 315 -26.05 13.00 5.70
CA LEU A 315 -26.29 11.58 5.55
C LEU A 315 -26.13 11.18 4.08
N TYR A 316 -25.75 9.94 3.85
CA TYR A 316 -25.73 9.38 2.51
C TYR A 316 -26.20 7.93 2.57
N ASP A 317 -27.11 7.57 1.69
CA ASP A 317 -27.46 6.18 1.45
C ASP A 317 -27.53 5.82 -0.02
N ALA A 318 -27.21 4.57 -0.30
CA ALA A 318 -27.31 4.02 -1.64
C ALA A 318 -27.45 2.51 -1.59
N ARG A 319 -27.97 1.98 -2.68
CA ARG A 319 -27.99 0.54 -2.94
C ARG A 319 -27.15 0.22 -4.18
N TYR A 320 -26.44 -0.90 -4.18
CA TYR A 320 -25.56 -1.32 -5.27
C TYR A 320 -26.10 -2.54 -5.98
N ALA A 321 -26.07 -2.50 -7.32
CA ALA A 321 -26.39 -3.63 -8.19
C ALA A 321 -27.82 -4.20 -8.02
N PHE A 322 -28.78 -3.37 -7.61
CA PHE A 322 -30.20 -3.76 -7.53
C PHE A 322 -30.92 -3.72 -8.89
N ILE A 323 -30.36 -2.98 -9.84
CA ILE A 323 -30.89 -2.92 -11.20
C ILE A 323 -30.37 -4.13 -11.97
N THR A 324 -31.31 -4.96 -12.43
CA THR A 324 -31.03 -6.25 -13.06
C THR A 324 -31.02 -6.20 -14.58
N ASP A 325 -31.57 -5.16 -15.20
CA ASP A 325 -31.53 -4.96 -16.65
C ASP A 325 -30.10 -4.61 -17.09
N PRO A 326 -29.42 -5.47 -17.88
CA PRO A 326 -28.05 -5.23 -18.33
C PRO A 326 -27.90 -4.02 -19.27
N LEU A 327 -28.99 -3.54 -19.87
CA LEU A 327 -28.98 -2.36 -20.74
C LEU A 327 -29.13 -1.04 -19.96
N HIS A 328 -29.53 -1.10 -18.69
CA HIS A 328 -29.71 0.09 -17.87
C HIS A 328 -28.36 0.73 -17.51
N PRO A 329 -28.19 2.08 -17.62
CA PRO A 329 -26.91 2.75 -17.34
C PRO A 329 -26.32 2.50 -15.94
N LEU A 330 -27.19 2.18 -14.98
CA LEU A 330 -26.86 1.85 -13.58
C LEU A 330 -26.75 0.34 -13.29
N TYR A 331 -26.78 -0.52 -14.30
CA TYR A 331 -26.57 -1.96 -14.12
C TYR A 331 -25.23 -2.24 -13.41
N GLY A 332 -25.28 -2.99 -12.30
CA GLY A 332 -24.11 -3.30 -11.47
C GLY A 332 -23.47 -2.09 -10.77
N LYS A 333 -24.12 -0.92 -10.81
CA LYS A 333 -23.61 0.32 -10.21
C LYS A 333 -24.40 0.71 -8.98
N ARG A 334 -23.93 1.78 -8.36
CA ARG A 334 -24.56 2.52 -7.26
C ARG A 334 -25.81 3.24 -7.74
N ASP A 335 -26.88 3.13 -6.97
CA ASP A 335 -28.11 3.91 -7.08
C ASP A 335 -28.29 4.70 -5.78
N SER A 336 -27.91 5.99 -5.83
CA SER A 336 -28.05 6.93 -4.70
C SER A 336 -29.34 7.75 -4.77
N SER A 337 -30.29 7.35 -5.63
CA SER A 337 -31.66 7.88 -5.56
C SER A 337 -32.54 7.06 -4.62
N TRP A 338 -32.00 5.93 -4.16
CA TRP A 338 -32.61 5.13 -3.11
C TRP A 338 -32.43 5.86 -1.79
N ASN A 339 -33.56 6.22 -1.16
CA ASN A 339 -33.65 6.88 0.14
C ASN A 339 -34.40 5.95 1.10
N GLY A 340 -33.68 5.03 1.73
CA GLY A 340 -34.26 4.10 2.69
C GLY A 340 -34.79 4.80 3.94
N GLU A 341 -35.65 4.13 4.71
CA GLU A 341 -35.94 4.52 6.09
C GLU A 341 -34.86 3.90 6.99
N TRP A 342 -34.02 4.73 7.63
CA TRP A 342 -32.91 4.27 8.47
C TRP A 342 -32.52 5.28 9.56
#